data_AF-A0A1W2GJR6-F1
#
_entry.id   AF-A0A1W2GJR6-F1
#
_cell.length_a   1.000
_cell.length_b   1.000
_cell.length_c   1.000
_cell.angle_alpha   90.00
_cell.angle_beta   90.00
_cell.angle_gamma   90.00
#
_symmetry.space_group_name_H-M   'P 1'
#
loop_
_entity.id
_entity.type
_entity.pdbx_description
1 polymer ?
#
loop_
_entity_poly.entity_id
_entity_poly.type
_entity_poly.pdbx_seq_one_letter_code
_entity_poly.pdbx_strand_id
1 'polypeptide(L)'
;MDIQTEKLFLIEQLAKLDDVDILNQIKQILQNVKSAKIGSEPNGQTITQADLIQRAEISNRAILDGDITSVEDLEKESKNW
;
A
#
# COMPACT_ATOMS: atom_id res chain seq x y z
N MET A 1 9.40 18.38 -12.86
CA MET A 1 9.39 17.28 -13.84
C MET A 1 8.22 16.40 -13.49
N ASP A 2 7.36 16.05 -14.46
CA ASP A 2 6.16 15.25 -14.22
C ASP A 2 6.51 13.77 -14.04
N ILE A 3 5.79 13.08 -13.14
CA ILE A 3 6.03 11.67 -12.82
C ILE A 3 5.80 10.75 -14.04
N GLN A 4 4.93 11.14 -14.97
CA GLN A 4 4.70 10.36 -16.19
C GLN A 4 5.89 10.48 -17.15
N THR A 5 6.49 11.67 -17.24
CA THR A 5 7.72 11.89 -18.02
C THR A 5 8.87 11.05 -17.48
N GLU A 6 9.06 11.01 -16.16
CA GLU A 6 10.11 10.22 -15.53
C GLU A 6 9.91 8.72 -15.76
N LYS A 7 8.67 8.23 -15.69
CA LYS A 7 8.35 6.82 -15.98
C LYS A 7 8.69 6.43 -17.40
N LEU A 8 8.38 7.29 -18.37
CA LEU A 8 8.68 7.01 -19.78
C LEU A 8 10.20 6.95 -20.02
N PHE A 9 10.94 7.88 -19.42
CA PHE A 9 12.40 7.91 -19.49
C PHE A 9 13.03 6.65 -18.88
N LEU A 10 12.50 6.17 -17.75
CA LEU A 10 12.95 4.94 -17.13
C LEU A 10 12.67 3.71 -18.02
N ILE A 11 11.50 3.63 -18.66
CA ILE A 11 11.17 2.53 -19.59
C ILE A 11 12.18 2.49 -20.74
N GLU A 12 12.53 3.64 -21.31
CA GLU A 12 13.50 3.73 -22.41
C GLU A 12 14.89 3.22 -21.98
N GLN A 13 15.35 3.59 -20.78
CA GLN A 13 16.62 3.12 -20.24
C GLN A 13 16.62 1.61 -19.99
N LEU A 14 15.55 1.08 -19.40
CA LEU A 14 15.40 -0.35 -19.14
C LEU A 14 15.34 -1.17 -20.44
N ALA A 15 14.74 -0.64 -21.50
CA ALA A 15 14.66 -1.32 -22.80
C ALA A 15 16.03 -1.47 -23.50
N LYS A 16 16.99 -0.59 -23.17
CA LYS A 16 18.36 -0.62 -23.71
C LYS A 16 19.34 -1.36 -22.81
N LEU A 17 18.90 -1.80 -21.63
CA LEU A 17 19.75 -2.46 -20.64
C LEU A 17 19.90 -3.94 -21.00
N ASP A 18 21.10 -4.33 -21.44
CA ASP A 18 21.44 -5.72 -21.78
C ASP A 18 22.07 -6.51 -20.60
N ASP A 19 22.17 -5.90 -19.42
CA ASP A 19 22.74 -6.53 -18.23
C ASP A 19 21.65 -7.14 -17.33
N VAL A 20 21.61 -8.46 -17.27
CA VAL A 20 20.62 -9.21 -16.48
C VAL A 20 20.83 -9.05 -14.98
N ASP A 21 22.05 -8.84 -14.51
CA ASP A 21 22.35 -8.68 -13.08
C ASP A 21 21.86 -7.31 -12.59
N ILE A 22 22.01 -6.27 -13.39
CA ILE A 22 21.43 -4.95 -13.11
C ILE A 22 19.90 -5.04 -13.11
N LEU A 23 19.29 -5.72 -14.09
CA LEU A 23 17.84 -5.94 -14.10
C LEU A 23 17.35 -6.68 -12.84
N ASN A 24 18.12 -7.66 -12.35
CA ASN A 24 17.80 -8.40 -11.12
C ASN A 24 17.88 -7.50 -9.88
N GLN A 25 18.89 -6.62 -9.78
CA GLN A 25 19.00 -5.65 -8.68
C GLN A 25 17.82 -4.67 -8.68
N ILE A 26 17.43 -4.15 -9.85
CA ILE A 26 16.27 -3.26 -9.99
C ILE A 26 14.99 -3.97 -9.55
N LYS A 27 14.79 -5.23 -9.97
CA LYS A 27 13.65 -6.04 -9.52
C LYS A 27 13.61 -6.21 -8.01
N GLN A 28 14.75 -6.50 -7.38
CA GLN A 28 14.84 -6.65 -5.92
C GLN A 28 14.48 -5.35 -5.20
N ILE A 29 14.97 -4.20 -5.67
CA ILE A 29 14.60 -2.89 -5.10
C ILE A 29 13.09 -2.67 -5.20
N LEU A 30 12.50 -2.89 -6.37
CA LEU A 30 11.07 -2.72 -6.60
C LEU A 30 10.20 -3.71 -5.80
N GLN A 31 10.69 -4.92 -5.59
CA GLN A 31 10.02 -5.94 -4.77
C GLN A 31 10.10 -5.60 -3.29
N ASN A 32 11.25 -5.14 -2.79
CA ASN A 32 11.41 -4.75 -1.38
C ASN A 32 10.49 -3.58 -1.00
N VAL A 33 10.21 -2.68 -1.95
CA VAL A 33 9.24 -1.59 -1.75
C VAL A 33 7.80 -2.09 -1.57
N LYS A 34 7.43 -3.23 -2.18
CA LYS A 34 6.05 -3.74 -2.14
C LYS A 34 5.81 -4.85 -1.11
N SER A 35 6.87 -5.54 -0.66
CA SER A 35 6.73 -6.89 -0.10
C SER A 35 7.15 -7.03 1.36
N ALA A 36 7.49 -5.94 2.06
CA ALA A 36 7.75 -6.03 3.49
C ALA A 36 6.47 -6.42 4.21
N LYS A 37 6.33 -7.72 4.53
CA LYS A 37 5.29 -8.23 5.43
C LYS A 37 5.46 -7.53 6.76
N ILE A 38 4.46 -6.77 7.16
CA ILE A 38 4.45 -6.06 8.44
C ILE A 38 3.37 -6.58 9.39
N GLY A 39 2.43 -7.37 8.89
CA GLY A 39 1.37 -7.97 9.70
C GLY A 39 0.65 -9.10 8.96
N SER A 40 -0.41 -9.61 9.58
CA SER A 40 -1.35 -10.54 8.96
C SER A 40 -2.78 -10.21 9.38
N GLU A 41 -3.74 -10.41 8.49
CA GLU A 41 -5.17 -10.34 8.79
C GLU A 41 -5.64 -11.57 9.60
N PRO A 42 -6.83 -11.52 10.23
CA PRO A 42 -7.39 -12.68 10.95
C PRO A 42 -7.57 -13.93 10.09
N ASN A 43 -7.72 -13.77 8.78
CA ASN A 43 -7.81 -14.85 7.80
C ASN A 43 -6.42 -15.38 7.34
N GLY A 44 -5.33 -14.84 7.87
CA GLY A 44 -3.95 -15.21 7.54
C GLY A 44 -3.35 -14.50 6.33
N GLN A 45 -4.08 -13.61 5.65
CA GLN A 45 -3.54 -12.81 4.55
C GLN A 45 -2.45 -11.86 5.04
N THR A 46 -1.42 -11.66 4.21
CA THR A 46 -0.29 -10.78 4.56
C THR A 46 -0.71 -9.32 4.44
N ILE A 47 -0.31 -8.50 5.41
CA ILE A 47 -0.44 -7.05 5.36
C ILE A 47 0.93 -6.47 5.00
N THR A 48 0.96 -5.67 3.94
CA THR A 48 2.12 -4.90 3.48
C THR A 48 2.09 -3.47 4.02
N GLN A 49 3.21 -2.75 3.91
CA GLN A 49 3.27 -1.32 4.25
C GLN A 49 2.32 -0.47 3.39
N ALA A 50 2.16 -0.81 2.12
CA ALA A 50 1.22 -0.13 1.25
C ALA A 50 -0.22 -0.28 1.74
N ASP A 51 -0.59 -1.47 2.21
CA ASP A 51 -1.94 -1.74 2.74
C ASP A 51 -2.22 -0.91 4.01
N LEU A 52 -1.22 -0.75 4.90
CA LEU A 52 -1.38 0.11 6.08
C LEU A 52 -1.54 1.58 5.71
N ILE A 53 -0.74 2.08 4.76
CA ILE A 53 -0.86 3.47 4.29
C ILE A 53 -2.25 3.70 3.69
N GLN A 54 -2.71 2.79 2.82
CA GLN A 54 -4.03 2.86 2.22
C GLN A 54 -5.15 2.85 3.27
N ARG A 55 -5.05 1.97 4.28
CA ARG A 55 -6.01 1.92 5.40
C ARG A 55 -6.05 3.23 6.19
N ALA A 56 -4.89 3.82 6.47
CA ALA A 56 -4.80 5.09 7.17
C ALA A 56 -5.43 6.23 6.36
N GLU A 57 -5.19 6.28 5.04
CA GLU A 57 -5.81 7.27 4.15
C GLU A 57 -7.34 7.15 4.11
N ILE A 58 -7.86 5.93 4.03
CA ILE A 58 -9.31 5.66 4.06
C ILE A 58 -9.90 6.12 5.40
N SER A 59 -9.27 5.76 6.52
CA SER A 59 -9.72 6.14 7.86
C SER A 59 -9.72 7.66 8.05
N ASN A 60 -8.64 8.34 7.62
CA ASN A 60 -8.56 9.80 7.69
C ASN A 60 -9.67 10.48 6.88
N ARG A 61 -10.02 9.93 5.71
CA ARG A 61 -11.12 10.45 4.90
C ARG A 61 -12.47 10.24 5.58
N ALA A 62 -12.75 9.05 6.11
CA ALA A 62 -13.98 8.76 6.85
C ALA A 62 -14.16 9.73 8.03
N ILE A 63 -13.08 10.01 8.77
CA ILE A 63 -13.09 11.01 9.85
C ILE A 63 -13.47 12.40 9.35
N LEU A 64 -12.88 12.84 8.23
CA LEU A 64 -13.18 14.15 7.63
C LEU A 64 -14.61 14.24 7.11
N ASP A 65 -15.13 13.14 6.57
CA ASP A 65 -16.49 13.04 6.03
C ASP A 65 -17.56 12.83 7.13
N GLY A 66 -17.14 12.66 8.39
CA GLY A 66 -18.02 12.42 9.53
C GLY A 66 -18.55 10.99 9.62
N ASP A 67 -18.01 10.06 8.83
CA ASP A 67 -18.28 8.62 8.90
C ASP A 67 -17.51 7.99 10.07
N ILE A 68 -17.98 8.30 11.28
CA ILE A 68 -17.41 7.87 12.54
C ILE A 68 -18.49 7.21 13.41
N THR A 69 -18.09 6.18 14.16
CA THR A 69 -18.96 5.55 15.15
C THR A 69 -18.50 5.94 16.55
N SER A 70 -19.43 6.42 17.39
CA SER A 70 -19.13 6.71 18.79
C SER A 70 -18.98 5.41 19.60
N VAL A 71 -18.32 5.50 20.76
CA VAL A 71 -18.22 4.36 21.67
C VAL A 71 -19.60 3.93 22.16
N GLU A 72 -20.50 4.87 22.42
CA GLU A 72 -21.86 4.61 22.84
C GLU A 72 -22.69 3.88 21.79
N ASP A 73 -22.44 4.15 20.50
CA ASP A 73 -23.12 3.45 19.41
C ASP A 73 -22.58 2.03 19.24
N LEU A 74 -21.26 1.83 19.35
CA LEU A 74 -20.64 0.50 19.37
C LEU A 74 -21.15 -0.36 20.53
N GLU A 75 -21.33 0.23 21.71
CA GLU A 75 -21.87 -0.49 22.88
C GLU A 75 -23.33 -0.94 22.68
N LYS A 76 -24.15 -0.15 21.97
CA LYS A 76 -25.52 -0.53 21.64
C LYS A 76 -25.55 -1.66 20.61
N GLU A 77 -24.69 -1.60 19.59
CA GLU A 77 -24.57 -2.65 18.58
C GLU A 77 -24.11 -3.98 19.17
N SER A 78 -23.13 -3.94 20.07
CA SER A 78 -22.59 -5.13 20.75
C SER A 78 -23.63 -5.89 21.59
N LYS A 79 -24.62 -5.18 22.16
CA LYS A 79 -25.70 -5.80 22.95
C LYS A 79 -26.69 -6.61 22.11
N ASN A 80 -26.67 -6.46 20.78
CA ASN A 80 -27.54 -7.17 19.85
C ASN A 80 -26.86 -8.37 19.17
N TRP A 81 -25.63 -8.72 19.60
CA TRP A 81 -24.85 -9.84 19.09
C TRP A 81 -25.08 -11.11 19.91
#